data_AF-A0A8H4V7I8-F1
#
_entry.id   AF-A0A8H4V7I8-F1
#
_cell.length_a   1.000
_cell.length_b   1.000
_cell.length_c   1.000
_cell.angle_alpha   90.00
_cell.angle_beta   90.00
_cell.angle_gamma   90.00
#
_symmetry.space_group_name_H-M   'P 1'
#
loop_
_entity.id
_entity.type
_entity.pdbx_description
1 polymer ?
#
loop_
_entity_poly.entity_id
_entity_poly.type
_entity_poly.pdbx_seq_one_letter_code
_entity_poly.pdbx_strand_id
1 'polypeptide(L)'
;MTAPAELIPQLQSGLEPYVKPREQVNYIRRILALHLGSCTGDEAAVQPLSVVDSTRDVDANAEELRGVQKEYAVALQANVVARRQFEAVQAGSLDIHPPQTTPSSASQFLDGHLALLRLRQKRECLLAIQRSLDRLNEKPASRQSLLDTASVFRGATALPSVPKAVVNSFVAERSTAQPDLESRVHQLEKAVLRAKLQFKQEERLLAETKARCKSRSEVVSNGAKLEALSTTRNELISWVEAELSKASAEEAEESADSLPLGRDCQPGDGQAAVTAQLGQISQKYASYVAARKDVLALVSRQQQPSISPPGQQATPLEHVDNADSKPADHFLIPYVEALLSISSHQKTMISHKSHASTVLKKQVDESRQALDRLAEESQLLPSYPLKNSQRWRSGMAKSSNRSEGISSHIRPWVMAADSAKIATLEAVAETIEGGEVALENCIKSLQIIDRLLGQGADQETGDADPAQPSDKVGPSSGGASVGKQSNNKIGPRQQKGDPWSRLHGNLGLIGHDESD
;
A
#
# COMPACT_ATOMS: atom_id res chain seq x y z
N MET A 1 -5.83 42.45 -3.26
CA MET A 1 -7.23 42.42 -3.74
C MET A 1 -7.53 43.82 -4.25
N THR A 2 -7.54 44.02 -5.56
CA THR A 2 -7.75 45.32 -6.21
C THR A 2 -9.25 45.59 -6.32
N ALA A 3 -9.66 46.80 -5.95
CA ALA A 3 -11.05 47.19 -5.83
C ALA A 3 -11.80 47.14 -7.18
N PRO A 4 -13.12 46.87 -7.20
CA PRO A 4 -13.92 46.75 -8.43
C PRO A 4 -13.95 48.04 -9.28
N ALA A 5 -13.55 49.18 -8.70
CA ALA A 5 -13.48 50.47 -9.40
C ALA A 5 -12.35 50.56 -10.44
N GLU A 6 -11.27 49.77 -10.29
CA GLU A 6 -10.13 49.79 -11.22
C GLU A 6 -10.29 48.83 -12.41
N LEU A 7 -11.22 47.87 -12.32
CA LEU A 7 -11.48 46.88 -13.37
C LEU A 7 -12.24 47.47 -14.56
N ILE A 8 -13.15 48.41 -14.30
CA ILE A 8 -13.96 49.08 -15.34
C ILE A 8 -13.09 49.88 -16.32
N PRO A 9 -12.16 50.75 -15.90
CA PRO A 9 -11.29 51.47 -16.84
C PRO A 9 -10.31 50.54 -17.56
N GLN A 10 -9.84 49.45 -16.92
CA GLN A 10 -9.01 48.45 -17.59
C GLN A 10 -9.79 47.71 -18.70
N LEU A 11 -11.04 47.29 -18.42
CA LEU A 11 -11.93 46.70 -19.42
C LEU A 11 -12.25 47.68 -20.55
N GLN A 12 -12.53 48.94 -20.23
CA GLN A 12 -12.79 49.97 -21.24
C GLN A 12 -11.57 50.20 -22.13
N SER A 13 -10.36 50.31 -21.56
CA SER A 13 -9.12 50.43 -22.34
C SER A 13 -8.81 49.21 -23.19
N GLY A 14 -9.16 48.00 -22.72
CA GLY A 14 -9.02 46.77 -23.49
C GLY A 14 -10.04 46.64 -24.62
N LEU A 15 -11.23 47.24 -24.46
CA LEU A 15 -12.32 47.18 -25.43
C LEU A 15 -12.30 48.34 -26.44
N GLU A 16 -11.69 49.49 -26.13
CA GLU A 16 -11.53 50.63 -27.05
C GLU A 16 -11.05 50.25 -28.46
N PRO A 17 -10.01 49.41 -28.65
CA PRO A 17 -9.58 49.02 -30.01
C PRO A 17 -10.62 48.17 -30.78
N TYR A 18 -11.58 47.55 -30.08
CA TYR A 18 -12.61 46.70 -30.66
C TYR A 18 -13.99 47.40 -30.76
N VAL A 19 -14.20 48.50 -30.03
CA VAL A 19 -15.44 49.29 -30.05
C VAL A 19 -15.31 50.42 -31.07
N LYS A 20 -15.72 50.13 -32.31
CA LYS A 20 -15.75 51.13 -33.39
C LYS A 20 -17.01 52.00 -33.34
N PRO A 21 -16.95 53.29 -33.71
CA PRO A 21 -18.11 54.16 -33.81
C PRO A 21 -19.12 53.60 -34.83
N ARG A 22 -20.41 53.84 -34.57
CA ARG A 22 -21.53 53.27 -35.35
C ARG A 22 -21.41 53.55 -36.86
N GLU A 23 -20.87 54.71 -37.22
CA GLU A 23 -20.65 55.11 -38.61
C GLU A 23 -19.61 54.22 -39.30
N GLN A 24 -18.48 53.94 -38.65
CA GLN A 24 -17.46 53.03 -39.16
C GLN A 24 -17.98 51.60 -39.25
N VAL A 25 -18.80 51.16 -38.29
CA VAL A 25 -19.44 49.83 -38.33
C VAL A 25 -20.38 49.72 -39.52
N ASN A 26 -21.21 50.75 -39.78
CA ASN A 26 -22.10 50.77 -40.93
C ASN A 26 -21.35 50.83 -42.26
N TYR A 27 -20.23 51.57 -42.32
CA TYR A 27 -19.35 51.61 -43.47
C TYR A 27 -18.71 50.24 -43.76
N ILE A 28 -18.17 49.57 -42.73
CA ILE A 28 -17.61 48.21 -42.83
C ILE A 28 -18.68 47.23 -43.26
N ARG A 29 -19.89 47.28 -42.67
CA ARG A 29 -21.02 46.43 -43.08
C ARG A 29 -21.40 46.63 -44.54
N ARG A 30 -21.39 47.88 -45.03
CA ARG A 30 -21.69 48.18 -46.44
C ARG A 30 -20.62 47.61 -47.37
N ILE A 31 -19.33 47.75 -47.02
CA ILE A 31 -18.24 47.15 -47.80
C ILE A 31 -18.34 45.62 -47.81
N LEU A 32 -18.55 45.01 -46.64
CA LEU A 32 -18.70 43.56 -46.54
C LEU A 32 -19.94 43.06 -47.29
N ALA A 33 -21.06 43.78 -47.22
CA ALA A 33 -22.27 43.44 -47.97
C ALA A 33 -22.04 43.50 -49.48
N LEU A 34 -21.30 44.52 -49.96
CA LEU A 34 -20.93 44.61 -51.38
C LEU A 34 -19.98 43.49 -51.79
N HIS A 35 -18.98 43.17 -50.97
CA HIS A 35 -18.01 42.10 -51.24
C HIS A 35 -18.66 40.71 -51.20
N LEU A 36 -19.53 40.46 -50.22
CA LEU A 36 -20.28 39.22 -50.13
C LEU A 36 -21.25 39.10 -51.31
N GLY A 37 -21.93 40.20 -51.68
CA GLY A 37 -22.79 40.24 -52.87
C GLY A 37 -22.03 39.96 -54.17
N SER A 38 -20.78 40.41 -54.30
CA SER A 38 -19.94 40.05 -55.45
C SER A 38 -19.46 38.59 -55.43
N CYS A 39 -19.26 38.00 -54.24
CA CYS A 39 -18.86 36.59 -54.10
C CYS A 39 -20.02 35.61 -54.29
N THR A 40 -21.26 35.97 -53.92
CA THR A 40 -22.41 35.06 -53.99
C THR A 40 -23.16 35.09 -55.32
N GLY A 41 -22.89 36.09 -56.18
CA GLY A 41 -23.72 36.32 -57.37
C GLY A 41 -25.16 36.65 -57.01
N ASP A 42 -26.00 36.94 -58.01
CA ASP A 42 -27.41 37.36 -57.84
C ASP A 42 -28.35 36.22 -57.40
N GLU A 43 -27.79 35.10 -56.91
CA GLU A 43 -28.54 33.98 -56.33
C GLU A 43 -28.50 34.07 -54.80
N ALA A 44 -29.68 34.15 -54.19
CA ALA A 44 -29.83 34.11 -52.74
C ALA A 44 -29.15 32.84 -52.20
N ALA A 45 -28.15 32.99 -51.32
CA ALA A 45 -27.44 31.87 -50.73
C ALA A 45 -28.38 30.98 -49.89
N VAL A 46 -28.96 29.95 -50.51
CA VAL A 46 -29.89 29.00 -49.85
C VAL A 46 -29.14 27.98 -48.98
N GLN A 47 -27.83 27.81 -49.16
CA GLN A 47 -27.03 26.87 -48.39
C GLN A 47 -26.16 27.57 -47.33
N PRO A 48 -26.05 26.99 -46.12
CA PRO A 48 -25.10 27.48 -45.13
C PRO A 48 -23.69 27.32 -45.72
N LEU A 49 -22.93 28.41 -45.75
CA LEU A 49 -21.54 28.47 -46.25
C LEU A 49 -20.57 27.48 -45.55
N SER A 50 -21.03 26.76 -44.53
CA SER A 50 -20.31 25.71 -43.82
C SER A 50 -20.44 24.32 -44.43
N VAL A 51 -21.34 24.10 -45.39
CA VAL A 51 -21.54 22.80 -46.05
C VAL A 51 -21.07 22.91 -47.49
N VAL A 52 -19.86 22.41 -47.72
CA VAL A 52 -19.28 22.33 -49.07
C VAL A 52 -19.77 21.03 -49.69
N ASP A 53 -20.62 21.15 -50.70
CA ASP A 53 -21.03 20.00 -51.52
C ASP A 53 -19.83 19.48 -52.33
N SER A 54 -19.56 18.18 -52.25
CA SER A 54 -18.45 17.47 -52.92
C SER A 54 -18.41 17.59 -54.46
N THR A 55 -19.43 18.21 -55.04
CA THR A 55 -19.66 18.36 -56.49
C THR A 55 -19.06 19.62 -57.10
N ARG A 56 -18.69 20.63 -56.29
CA ARG A 56 -18.05 21.86 -56.77
C ARG A 56 -16.55 21.78 -56.55
N ASP A 57 -15.78 21.77 -57.65
CA ASP A 57 -14.34 21.95 -57.57
C ASP A 57 -14.05 23.39 -57.11
N VAL A 58 -13.38 23.51 -55.97
CA VAL A 58 -12.93 24.80 -55.44
C VAL A 58 -11.57 25.07 -56.04
N ASP A 59 -11.51 26.01 -57.00
CA ASP A 59 -10.26 26.45 -57.60
C ASP A 59 -9.42 27.23 -56.57
N ALA A 60 -8.46 26.56 -55.95
CA ALA A 60 -7.51 27.15 -54.99
C ALA A 60 -6.56 28.21 -55.62
N ASN A 61 -6.71 28.49 -56.92
CA ASN A 61 -5.88 29.40 -57.71
C ASN A 61 -6.53 30.78 -57.94
N ALA A 62 -7.66 31.10 -57.32
CA ALA A 62 -8.17 32.47 -57.34
C ALA A 62 -7.13 33.39 -56.65
N GLU A 63 -6.50 34.28 -57.42
CA GLU A 63 -5.38 35.15 -57.03
C GLU A 63 -5.69 36.11 -55.86
N GLU A 64 -6.93 36.10 -55.36
CA GLU A 64 -7.46 36.99 -54.32
C GLU A 64 -7.35 36.43 -52.90
N LEU A 65 -7.12 35.12 -52.71
CA LEU A 65 -7.08 34.48 -51.38
C LEU A 65 -5.68 34.57 -50.76
N ARG A 66 -5.50 35.38 -49.69
CA ARG A 66 -4.24 35.48 -48.92
C ARG A 66 -4.37 34.96 -47.48
N GLY A 67 -3.29 34.36 -46.97
CA GLY A 67 -3.16 33.92 -45.58
C GLY A 67 -4.01 32.71 -45.24
N VAL A 68 -4.69 32.75 -44.08
CA VAL A 68 -5.51 31.64 -43.52
C VAL A 68 -6.59 31.17 -44.49
N GLN A 69 -7.13 32.06 -45.33
CA GLN A 69 -8.13 31.70 -46.33
C GLN A 69 -7.57 30.75 -47.41
N LYS A 70 -6.30 30.93 -47.78
CA LYS A 70 -5.60 30.04 -48.72
C LYS A 70 -5.34 28.68 -48.09
N GLU A 71 -4.91 28.65 -46.82
CA GLU A 71 -4.70 27.41 -46.08
C GLU A 71 -6.02 26.63 -45.92
N TYR A 72 -7.12 27.32 -45.65
CA TYR A 72 -8.45 26.72 -45.60
C TYR A 72 -8.87 26.15 -46.96
N ALA A 73 -8.67 26.89 -48.05
CA ALA A 73 -8.98 26.41 -49.41
C ALA A 73 -8.16 25.16 -49.78
N VAL A 74 -6.87 25.13 -49.44
CA VAL A 74 -5.99 23.96 -49.64
C VAL A 74 -6.45 22.77 -48.79
N ALA A 75 -6.80 23.00 -47.52
CA ALA A 75 -7.30 21.95 -46.63
C ALA A 75 -8.65 21.38 -47.10
N LEU A 76 -9.52 22.23 -47.63
CA LEU A 76 -10.80 21.85 -48.21
C LEU A 76 -10.59 21.01 -49.47
N GLN A 77 -9.69 21.42 -50.37
CA GLN A 77 -9.34 20.63 -51.55
C GLN A 77 -8.78 19.25 -51.15
N ALA A 78 -7.89 19.20 -50.16
CA ALA A 78 -7.37 17.95 -49.62
C ALA A 78 -8.49 17.07 -49.02
N ASN A 79 -9.48 17.67 -48.35
CA ASN A 79 -10.63 16.94 -47.81
C ASN A 79 -11.51 16.34 -48.91
N VAL A 80 -11.80 17.11 -49.97
CA VAL A 80 -12.57 16.63 -51.13
C VAL A 80 -11.85 15.48 -51.82
N VAL A 81 -10.53 15.58 -52.02
CA VAL A 81 -9.71 14.49 -52.59
C VAL A 81 -9.74 13.26 -51.69
N ALA A 82 -9.57 13.41 -50.37
CA ALA A 82 -9.61 12.31 -49.42
C ALA A 82 -10.98 11.62 -49.40
N ARG A 83 -12.07 12.37 -49.49
CA ARG A 83 -13.44 11.82 -49.59
C ARG A 83 -13.65 11.05 -50.90
N ARG A 84 -13.23 11.61 -52.04
CA ARG A 84 -13.27 10.90 -53.34
C ARG A 84 -12.47 9.60 -53.30
N GLN A 85 -11.28 9.60 -52.67
CA GLN A 85 -10.47 8.39 -52.50
C GLN A 85 -11.15 7.37 -51.59
N PHE A 86 -11.77 7.82 -50.49
CA PHE A 86 -12.52 6.94 -49.59
C PHE A 86 -13.72 6.31 -50.29
N GLU A 87 -14.50 7.09 -51.03
CA GLU A 87 -15.63 6.61 -51.83
C GLU A 87 -15.16 5.64 -52.92
N ALA A 88 -14.02 5.89 -53.57
CA ALA A 88 -13.43 4.98 -54.56
C ALA A 88 -12.97 3.65 -53.93
N VAL A 89 -12.40 3.66 -52.72
CA VAL A 89 -12.04 2.43 -51.98
C VAL A 89 -13.28 1.68 -51.52
N GLN A 90 -14.33 2.40 -51.09
CA GLN A 90 -15.60 1.82 -50.70
C GLN A 90 -16.32 1.17 -51.90
N ALA A 91 -16.34 1.84 -53.05
CA ALA A 91 -16.89 1.31 -54.29
C ALA A 91 -16.06 0.13 -54.84
N GLY A 92 -14.72 0.23 -54.81
CA GLY A 92 -13.83 -0.86 -55.20
C GLY A 92 -13.91 -2.11 -54.30
N SER A 93 -14.40 -1.96 -53.07
CA SER A 93 -14.69 -3.10 -52.17
C SER A 93 -16.01 -3.82 -52.51
N LEU A 94 -16.88 -3.24 -53.34
CA LEU A 94 -18.15 -3.84 -53.75
C LEU A 94 -18.05 -4.58 -55.10
N ASP A 95 -17.06 -4.27 -55.94
CA ASP A 95 -16.85 -4.89 -57.26
C ASP A 95 -15.96 -6.15 -57.25
N ILE A 96 -15.44 -6.57 -56.07
CA ILE A 96 -14.79 -7.87 -55.93
C ILE A 96 -15.89 -8.93 -55.77
N HIS A 97 -16.35 -9.48 -56.89
CA HIS A 97 -17.14 -10.71 -56.92
C HIS A 97 -16.46 -11.78 -56.03
N PRO A 98 -17.07 -12.22 -54.92
CA PRO A 98 -16.55 -13.37 -54.19
C PRO A 98 -16.85 -14.62 -55.02
N PRO A 99 -15.87 -15.52 -55.29
CA PRO A 99 -16.22 -16.89 -55.61
C PRO A 99 -17.05 -17.42 -54.44
N GLN A 100 -18.14 -18.12 -54.73
CA GLN A 100 -19.04 -18.71 -53.74
C GLN A 100 -18.26 -19.62 -52.77
N THR A 101 -17.73 -19.05 -51.70
CA THR A 101 -17.19 -19.79 -50.55
C THR A 101 -18.16 -19.62 -49.41
N THR A 102 -18.55 -20.75 -48.84
CA THR A 102 -19.48 -20.85 -47.72
C THR A 102 -19.12 -19.87 -46.60
N PRO A 103 -20.10 -19.33 -45.85
CA PRO A 103 -19.89 -18.31 -44.83
C PRO A 103 -18.95 -18.75 -43.69
N SER A 104 -18.63 -20.04 -43.60
CA SER A 104 -17.67 -20.60 -42.64
C SER A 104 -16.20 -20.31 -43.02
N SER A 105 -15.88 -20.19 -44.32
CA SER A 105 -14.49 -19.94 -44.76
C SER A 105 -14.08 -18.48 -44.64
N ALA A 106 -15.01 -17.54 -44.83
CA ALA A 106 -14.75 -16.11 -44.68
C ALA A 106 -14.48 -15.73 -43.21
N SER A 107 -15.24 -16.30 -42.27
CA SER A 107 -14.99 -16.10 -40.84
C SER A 107 -13.66 -16.72 -40.40
N GLN A 108 -13.32 -17.93 -40.87
CA GLN A 108 -12.02 -18.56 -40.59
C GLN A 108 -10.84 -17.76 -41.16
N PHE A 109 -10.99 -17.14 -42.33
CA PHE A 109 -9.96 -16.27 -42.90
C PHE A 109 -9.77 -14.99 -42.07
N LEU A 110 -10.87 -14.35 -41.64
CA LEU A 110 -10.83 -13.18 -40.78
C LEU A 110 -10.25 -13.51 -39.40
N ASP A 111 -10.63 -14.63 -38.80
CA ASP A 111 -10.07 -15.11 -37.55
C ASP A 111 -8.58 -15.44 -37.67
N GLY A 112 -8.17 -16.04 -38.80
CA GLY A 112 -6.76 -16.26 -39.15
C GLY A 112 -5.99 -14.93 -39.30
N HIS A 113 -6.57 -13.95 -39.98
CA HIS A 113 -5.98 -12.63 -40.15
C HIS A 113 -5.85 -11.89 -38.80
N LEU A 114 -6.88 -11.94 -37.96
CA LEU A 114 -6.85 -11.37 -36.61
C LEU A 114 -5.83 -12.07 -35.72
N ALA A 115 -5.70 -13.39 -35.81
CA ALA A 115 -4.66 -14.14 -35.10
C ALA A 115 -3.26 -13.72 -35.56
N LEU A 116 -3.04 -13.53 -36.86
CA LEU A 116 -1.78 -13.03 -37.41
C LEU A 116 -1.47 -11.60 -36.95
N LEU A 117 -2.46 -10.70 -36.91
CA LEU A 117 -2.28 -9.34 -36.40
C LEU A 117 -1.92 -9.34 -34.90
N ARG A 118 -2.61 -10.16 -34.10
CA ARG A 118 -2.27 -10.34 -32.67
C ARG A 118 -0.86 -10.90 -32.49
N LEU A 119 -0.45 -11.83 -33.36
CA LEU A 119 0.90 -12.39 -33.31
C LEU A 119 1.96 -11.36 -33.70
N ARG A 120 1.71 -10.52 -34.71
CA ARG A 120 2.58 -9.39 -35.09
C ARG A 120 2.71 -8.39 -33.95
N GLN A 121 1.60 -8.00 -33.33
CA GLN A 121 1.60 -7.09 -32.17
C GLN A 121 2.39 -7.66 -31.00
N LYS A 122 2.23 -8.96 -30.69
CA LYS A 122 3.03 -9.64 -29.66
C LYS A 122 4.52 -9.64 -30.01
N ARG A 123 4.87 -9.91 -31.27
CA ARG A 123 6.26 -9.85 -31.74
C ARG A 123 6.85 -8.45 -31.61
N GLU A 124 6.11 -7.42 -31.98
CA GLU A 124 6.54 -6.02 -31.84
C GLU A 124 6.75 -5.64 -30.37
N CYS A 125 5.85 -6.06 -29.49
CA CYS A 125 5.97 -5.86 -28.05
C CYS A 125 7.23 -6.57 -27.50
N LEU A 126 7.45 -7.83 -27.87
CA LEU A 126 8.66 -8.57 -27.48
C LEU A 126 9.93 -7.91 -28.02
N LEU A 127 9.93 -7.41 -29.25
CA LEU A 127 11.06 -6.66 -29.81
C LEU A 127 11.28 -5.33 -29.08
N ALA A 128 10.22 -4.65 -28.65
CA ALA A 128 10.34 -3.42 -27.86
C ALA A 128 10.93 -3.70 -26.46
N ILE A 129 10.50 -4.79 -25.82
CA ILE A 129 11.08 -5.27 -24.56
C ILE A 129 12.53 -5.69 -24.75
N GLN A 130 12.85 -6.41 -25.82
CA GLN A 130 14.22 -6.80 -26.13
C GLN A 130 15.10 -5.56 -26.35
N ARG A 131 14.65 -4.58 -27.15
CA ARG A 131 15.37 -3.31 -27.34
C ARG A 131 15.56 -2.53 -26.04
N SER A 132 14.56 -2.55 -25.14
CA SER A 132 14.69 -1.85 -23.86
C SER A 132 15.66 -2.59 -22.92
N LEU A 133 15.65 -3.93 -22.93
CA LEU A 133 16.64 -4.75 -22.22
C LEU A 133 18.04 -4.59 -22.80
N ASP A 134 18.20 -4.59 -24.12
CA ASP A 134 19.48 -4.34 -24.80
C ASP A 134 20.00 -2.94 -24.44
N ARG A 135 19.14 -1.92 -24.45
CA ARG A 135 19.48 -0.55 -24.03
C ARG A 135 19.84 -0.45 -22.55
N LEU A 136 19.28 -1.30 -21.69
CA LEU A 136 19.65 -1.41 -20.27
C LEU A 136 20.97 -2.18 -20.12
N ASN A 137 21.22 -3.19 -20.95
CA ASN A 137 22.42 -4.02 -20.93
C ASN A 137 23.65 -3.29 -21.50
N GLU A 138 23.47 -2.44 -22.51
CA GLU A 138 24.48 -1.51 -23.03
C GLU A 138 24.93 -0.46 -21.98
N LYS A 139 24.20 -0.33 -20.86
CA LYS A 139 24.45 0.65 -19.80
C LYS A 139 24.73 -0.07 -18.48
N PRO A 140 26.00 -0.38 -18.16
CA PRO A 140 26.33 -1.08 -16.93
C PRO A 140 25.85 -0.30 -15.71
N ALA A 141 25.23 -1.01 -14.76
CA ALA A 141 24.63 -0.50 -13.52
C ALA A 141 25.61 0.23 -12.56
N SER A 142 26.88 0.39 -12.95
CA SER A 142 27.94 1.01 -12.16
C SER A 142 28.17 2.50 -12.46
N ARG A 143 27.41 3.14 -13.36
CA ARG A 143 27.51 4.59 -13.57
C ARG A 143 26.60 5.34 -12.61
N GLN A 144 27.21 6.04 -11.64
CA GLN A 144 26.60 6.89 -10.62
C GLN A 144 25.60 7.95 -11.15
N SER A 145 25.60 8.24 -12.46
CA SER A 145 24.65 9.18 -13.07
C SER A 145 23.24 8.60 -13.31
N LEU A 146 23.02 7.30 -13.14
CA LEU A 146 21.69 6.67 -13.30
C LEU A 146 20.84 6.73 -12.03
N LEU A 147 21.46 6.91 -10.86
CA LEU A 147 20.78 7.21 -9.59
C LEU A 147 20.54 8.72 -9.41
N ASP A 148 20.91 9.54 -10.40
CA ASP A 148 20.63 10.97 -10.37
C ASP A 148 19.14 11.22 -10.61
N THR A 149 18.43 11.39 -9.50
CA THR A 149 16.98 11.69 -9.46
C THR A 149 16.64 12.91 -10.31
N ALA A 150 17.57 13.85 -10.50
CA ALA A 150 17.36 15.02 -11.35
C ALA A 150 17.19 14.67 -12.84
N SER A 151 17.78 13.56 -13.31
CA SER A 151 17.62 13.11 -14.70
C SER A 151 16.27 12.44 -14.96
N VAL A 152 15.69 11.80 -13.94
CA VAL A 152 14.36 11.15 -14.00
C VAL A 152 13.24 12.19 -14.08
N PHE A 153 13.41 13.35 -13.46
CA PHE A 153 12.43 14.44 -13.46
C PHE A 153 12.60 15.46 -14.60
N ARG A 154 13.54 15.25 -15.54
CA ARG A 154 13.86 16.20 -16.63
C ARG A 154 12.73 16.45 -17.64
N GLY A 155 11.62 15.72 -17.55
CA GLY A 155 10.41 15.90 -18.36
C GLY A 155 9.11 16.00 -17.55
N ALA A 156 9.20 16.03 -16.22
CA ALA A 156 8.03 16.24 -15.37
C ALA A 156 7.78 17.76 -15.25
N THR A 157 6.51 18.18 -15.31
CA THR A 157 6.13 19.54 -14.96
C THR A 157 6.59 19.83 -13.53
N ALA A 158 7.17 21.01 -13.30
CA ALA A 158 7.68 21.39 -11.99
C ALA A 158 6.57 21.23 -10.94
N LEU A 159 6.79 20.35 -9.96
CA LEU A 159 5.85 20.19 -8.86
C LEU A 159 5.71 21.55 -8.14
N PRO A 160 4.51 21.91 -7.67
CA PRO A 160 4.32 23.14 -6.91
C PRO A 160 5.30 23.16 -5.73
N SER A 161 6.01 24.28 -5.58
CA SER A 161 7.01 24.46 -4.53
C SER A 161 6.36 24.20 -3.17
N VAL A 162 6.73 23.09 -2.55
CA VAL A 162 6.28 22.76 -1.19
C VAL A 162 6.72 23.89 -0.24
N PRO A 163 5.85 24.37 0.67
CA PRO A 163 6.20 25.42 1.59
C PRO A 163 7.48 25.10 2.36
N LYS A 164 8.43 26.04 2.38
CA LYS A 164 9.72 25.89 3.07
C LYS A 164 9.57 25.56 4.56
N ALA A 165 8.42 25.88 5.17
CA ALA A 165 8.09 25.48 6.54
C ALA A 165 8.00 23.95 6.73
N VAL A 166 7.46 23.22 5.74
CA VAL A 166 7.34 21.75 5.78
C VAL A 166 8.70 21.10 5.51
N VAL A 167 9.51 21.66 4.61
CA VAL A 167 10.86 21.14 4.36
C VAL A 167 11.79 21.44 5.55
N ASN A 168 11.66 22.62 6.17
CA ASN A 168 12.45 23.00 7.33
C ASN A 168 12.05 22.27 8.61
N SER A 169 10.83 21.76 8.76
CA SER A 169 10.50 20.88 9.89
C SER A 169 11.21 19.53 9.78
N PHE A 170 11.26 18.95 8.58
CA PHE A 170 12.03 17.73 8.32
C PHE A 170 13.55 17.94 8.35
N VAL A 171 14.03 19.14 7.97
CA VAL A 171 15.46 19.50 8.02
C VAL A 171 15.88 19.91 9.43
N ALA A 172 15.02 20.53 10.25
CA ALA A 172 15.31 20.82 11.66
C ALA A 172 15.49 19.53 12.48
N GLU A 173 14.69 18.48 12.21
CA GLU A 173 14.91 17.16 12.80
C GLU A 173 16.17 16.44 12.27
N ARG A 174 16.60 16.73 11.04
CA ARG A 174 17.82 16.16 10.42
C ARG A 174 19.11 16.94 10.69
N SER A 175 19.04 18.19 11.14
CA SER A 175 20.19 19.10 11.28
C SER A 175 20.75 19.18 12.69
N THR A 176 20.14 18.53 13.68
CA THR A 176 20.92 18.06 14.82
C THR A 176 21.77 16.90 14.33
N ALA A 177 23.09 17.07 14.37
CA ALA A 177 24.08 16.08 13.94
C ALA A 177 23.58 14.67 14.23
N GLN A 178 23.40 13.85 13.18
CA GLN A 178 22.99 12.44 13.22
C GLN A 178 23.47 11.82 14.54
N PRO A 179 22.61 11.74 15.58
CA PRO A 179 23.05 11.18 16.83
C PRO A 179 23.28 9.71 16.53
N ASP A 180 24.51 9.30 16.80
CA ASP A 180 25.04 7.95 16.63
C ASP A 180 23.96 6.89 16.89
N LEU A 181 23.84 5.90 16.01
CA LEU A 181 22.76 4.92 16.04
C LEU A 181 22.65 4.26 17.43
N GLU A 182 23.79 4.03 18.08
CA GLU A 182 23.89 3.52 19.44
C GLU A 182 23.22 4.44 20.47
N SER A 183 23.39 5.76 20.35
CA SER A 183 22.74 6.74 21.23
C SER A 183 21.22 6.74 21.07
N ARG A 184 20.69 6.52 19.86
CA ARG A 184 19.24 6.38 19.60
C ARG A 184 18.71 5.07 20.17
N VAL A 185 19.46 3.97 20.02
CA VAL A 185 19.12 2.68 20.62
C VAL A 185 19.07 2.81 22.13
N HIS A 186 20.06 3.44 22.77
CA HIS A 186 20.05 3.67 24.22
C HIS A 186 18.91 4.59 24.68
N GLN A 187 18.54 5.61 23.90
CA GLN A 187 17.37 6.44 24.19
C GLN A 187 16.06 5.63 24.10
N LEU A 188 15.94 4.75 23.12
CA LEU A 188 14.81 3.83 22.98
C LEU A 188 14.77 2.80 24.11
N GLU A 189 15.90 2.18 24.46
CA GLU A 189 16.01 1.26 25.60
C GLU A 189 15.59 1.96 26.90
N LYS A 190 16.07 3.18 27.13
CA LYS A 190 15.68 4.00 28.29
C LYS A 190 14.19 4.34 28.26
N ALA A 191 13.63 4.68 27.10
CA ALA A 191 12.21 4.97 26.95
C ALA A 191 11.36 3.70 27.20
N VAL A 192 11.75 2.56 26.66
CA VAL A 192 11.09 1.27 26.85
C VAL A 192 11.16 0.82 28.30
N LEU A 193 12.29 1.00 28.98
CA LEU A 193 12.42 0.70 30.40
C LEU A 193 11.53 1.61 31.26
N ARG A 194 11.50 2.92 30.98
CA ARG A 194 10.58 3.85 31.67
C ARG A 194 9.12 3.46 31.45
N ALA A 195 8.74 3.17 30.21
CA ALA A 195 7.39 2.77 29.86
C ALA A 195 7.01 1.44 30.53
N LYS A 196 7.91 0.45 30.58
CA LYS A 196 7.68 -0.81 31.31
C LYS A 196 7.52 -0.60 32.81
N LEU A 197 8.26 0.33 33.41
CA LEU A 197 8.14 0.66 34.82
C LEU A 197 6.80 1.34 35.10
N GLN A 198 6.43 2.35 34.30
CA GLN A 198 5.13 3.03 34.37
C GLN A 198 3.99 2.04 34.20
N PHE A 199 4.06 1.15 33.22
CA PHE A 199 3.07 0.10 33.00
C PHE A 199 2.91 -0.80 34.22
N LYS A 200 4.01 -1.27 34.83
CA LYS A 200 3.95 -2.06 36.06
C LYS A 200 3.39 -1.27 37.25
N GLN A 201 3.66 0.03 37.33
CA GLN A 201 3.11 0.90 38.36
C GLN A 201 1.60 1.05 38.18
N GLU A 202 1.13 1.31 36.96
CA GLU A 202 -0.29 1.40 36.62
C GLU A 202 -0.99 0.06 36.85
N GLU A 203 -0.37 -1.06 36.49
CA GLU A 203 -0.92 -2.40 36.74
C GLU A 203 -1.11 -2.67 38.23
N ARG A 204 -0.15 -2.25 39.08
CA ARG A 204 -0.28 -2.33 40.54
C ARG A 204 -1.40 -1.43 41.07
N LEU A 205 -1.47 -0.18 40.62
CA LEU A 205 -2.55 0.74 40.99
C LEU A 205 -3.92 0.22 40.54
N LEU A 206 -4.01 -0.40 39.37
CA LEU A 206 -5.22 -1.07 38.89
C LEU A 206 -5.56 -2.31 39.73
N ALA A 207 -4.57 -3.09 40.16
CA ALA A 207 -4.80 -4.23 41.04
C ALA A 207 -5.27 -3.78 42.43
N GLU A 208 -4.66 -2.73 43.00
CA GLU A 208 -5.04 -2.12 44.28
C GLU A 208 -6.45 -1.53 44.25
N THR A 209 -6.79 -0.77 43.20
CA THR A 209 -8.14 -0.22 43.01
C THR A 209 -9.15 -1.34 42.79
N LYS A 210 -8.84 -2.37 41.98
CA LYS A 210 -9.72 -3.55 41.83
C LYS A 210 -9.91 -4.30 43.14
N ALA A 211 -8.87 -4.48 43.96
CA ALA A 211 -8.97 -5.11 45.27
C ALA A 211 -9.84 -4.28 46.22
N ARG A 212 -9.67 -2.96 46.23
CA ARG A 212 -10.49 -2.00 46.99
C ARG A 212 -11.95 -1.94 46.51
N CYS A 213 -12.21 -2.12 45.21
CA CYS A 213 -13.57 -2.22 44.69
C CYS A 213 -14.23 -3.56 45.03
N LYS A 214 -13.48 -4.67 45.00
CA LYS A 214 -13.99 -6.00 45.40
C LYS A 214 -14.40 -6.04 46.88
N SER A 215 -13.67 -5.37 47.77
CA SER A 215 -14.05 -5.27 49.19
C SER A 215 -15.22 -4.31 49.46
N ARG A 216 -15.51 -3.37 48.54
CA ARG A 216 -16.57 -2.36 48.69
C ARG A 216 -17.86 -2.70 47.93
N SER A 217 -17.83 -3.73 47.09
CA SER A 217 -18.94 -4.14 46.21
C SER A 217 -20.19 -4.62 46.95
N GLU A 218 -20.07 -5.05 48.21
CA GLU A 218 -21.23 -5.51 49.00
C GLU A 218 -22.04 -4.38 49.65
N VAL A 219 -21.51 -3.14 49.70
CA VAL A 219 -22.14 -2.02 50.43
C VAL A 219 -22.36 -0.78 49.54
N VAL A 220 -22.62 -0.97 48.25
CA VAL A 220 -23.00 0.17 47.37
C VAL A 220 -24.52 0.31 47.37
N SER A 221 -25.03 1.34 48.06
CA SER A 221 -26.44 1.67 48.11
C SER A 221 -26.99 1.93 46.71
N ASN A 222 -28.25 1.56 46.46
CA ASN A 222 -28.89 1.75 45.14
C ASN A 222 -28.97 3.23 44.73
N GLY A 223 -28.97 4.17 45.70
CA GLY A 223 -28.87 5.60 45.44
C GLY A 223 -27.53 6.02 44.81
N ALA A 224 -26.40 5.52 45.35
CA ALA A 224 -25.09 5.79 44.78
C ALA A 224 -24.91 5.19 43.37
N LYS A 225 -25.61 4.07 43.07
CA LYS A 225 -25.63 3.50 41.71
C LYS A 225 -26.42 4.38 40.74
N LEU A 226 -27.56 4.93 41.16
CA LEU A 226 -28.34 5.85 40.34
C LEU A 226 -27.60 7.17 40.10
N GLU A 227 -26.89 7.68 41.10
CA GLU A 227 -26.02 8.87 40.96
C GLU A 227 -24.82 8.60 40.05
N ALA A 228 -24.18 7.43 40.14
CA ALA A 228 -23.13 7.02 39.22
C ALA A 228 -23.65 6.87 37.77
N LEU A 229 -24.86 6.35 37.60
CA LEU A 229 -25.49 6.24 36.28
C LEU A 229 -25.95 7.59 35.73
N SER A 230 -26.42 8.51 36.57
CA SER A 230 -26.78 9.86 36.14
C SER A 230 -25.55 10.70 35.79
N THR A 231 -24.46 10.58 36.55
CA THR A 231 -23.19 11.24 36.26
C THR A 231 -22.55 10.71 34.98
N THR A 232 -22.46 9.39 34.81
CA THR A 232 -21.97 8.80 33.54
C THR A 232 -22.84 9.15 32.35
N ARG A 233 -24.17 9.19 32.51
CA ARG A 233 -25.09 9.69 31.48
C ARG A 233 -24.79 11.15 31.13
N ASN A 234 -24.63 12.02 32.12
CA ASN A 234 -24.37 13.44 31.89
C ASN A 234 -22.98 13.68 31.25
N GLU A 235 -21.97 12.90 31.64
CA GLU A 235 -20.63 12.96 31.03
C GLU A 235 -20.65 12.46 29.58
N LEU A 236 -21.38 11.38 29.28
CA LEU A 236 -21.55 10.91 27.90
C LEU A 236 -22.30 11.92 27.04
N ILE A 237 -23.36 12.55 27.57
CA ILE A 237 -24.07 13.63 26.89
C ILE A 237 -23.11 14.79 26.63
N SER A 238 -22.38 15.25 27.64
CA SER A 238 -21.40 16.33 27.50
C SER A 238 -20.28 15.98 26.52
N TRP A 239 -19.81 14.74 26.50
CA TRP A 239 -18.79 14.28 25.55
C TRP A 239 -19.33 14.23 24.12
N VAL A 240 -20.55 13.71 23.93
CA VAL A 240 -21.21 13.70 22.62
C VAL A 240 -21.48 15.12 22.14
N GLU A 241 -21.95 16.01 23.02
CA GLU A 241 -22.14 17.44 22.71
C GLU A 241 -20.81 18.14 22.37
N ALA A 242 -19.73 17.83 23.09
CA ALA A 242 -18.39 18.35 22.81
C ALA A 242 -17.84 17.81 21.47
N GLU A 243 -18.11 16.56 21.13
CA GLU A 243 -17.64 15.97 19.89
C GLU A 243 -18.47 16.43 18.69
N LEU A 244 -19.79 16.58 18.86
CA LEU A 244 -20.67 17.18 17.85
C LEU A 244 -20.36 18.67 17.62
N SER A 245 -20.01 19.43 18.66
CA SER A 245 -19.60 20.83 18.51
C SER A 245 -18.25 20.97 17.81
N LYS A 246 -17.28 20.08 18.05
CA LYS A 246 -16.03 20.04 17.27
C LYS A 246 -16.28 19.67 15.81
N ALA A 247 -17.11 18.66 15.53
CA ALA A 247 -17.46 18.28 14.17
C ALA A 247 -18.23 19.39 13.43
N SER A 248 -19.05 20.18 14.14
CA SER A 248 -19.75 21.34 13.55
C SER A 248 -18.86 22.57 13.39
N ALA A 249 -17.81 22.73 14.20
CA ALA A 249 -16.88 23.85 14.09
C ALA A 249 -15.88 23.66 12.93
N GLU A 250 -15.57 22.42 12.56
CA GLU A 250 -14.67 22.11 11.44
C GLU A 250 -15.28 22.45 10.06
N GLU A 251 -16.62 22.53 9.95
CA GLU A 251 -17.31 23.00 8.74
C GLU A 251 -17.59 24.53 8.73
N ALA A 252 -17.37 25.22 9.85
CA ALA A 252 -17.74 26.63 10.02
C ALA A 252 -16.59 27.63 9.80
N GLU A 253 -15.33 27.19 9.72
CA GLU A 253 -14.19 28.09 9.43
C GLU A 253 -14.02 28.44 7.94
N GLU A 254 -14.80 27.85 7.02
CA GLU A 254 -14.69 28.10 5.58
C GLU A 254 -15.84 28.90 4.94
N SER A 255 -16.78 29.43 5.74
CA SER A 255 -17.91 30.20 5.20
C SER A 255 -18.23 31.48 6.00
N ALA A 256 -17.23 32.34 6.14
CA ALA A 256 -17.44 33.73 6.52
C ALA A 256 -17.56 34.64 5.29
N ASP A 257 -18.75 34.69 4.65
CA ASP A 257 -19.35 35.96 4.21
C ASP A 257 -20.79 35.81 3.68
N SER A 258 -21.57 36.87 3.87
CA SER A 258 -22.92 37.17 3.30
C SER A 258 -24.23 36.71 4.02
N LEU A 259 -24.58 37.45 5.11
CA LEU A 259 -25.82 38.27 5.35
C LEU A 259 -27.25 37.64 5.21
N PRO A 260 -28.33 38.31 5.72
CA PRO A 260 -28.52 38.97 7.01
C PRO A 260 -29.90 38.65 7.68
N LEU A 261 -30.01 39.02 8.96
CA LEU A 261 -31.20 39.47 9.70
C LEU A 261 -32.49 38.61 9.73
N GLY A 262 -32.80 38.14 10.94
CA GLY A 262 -34.03 38.54 11.65
C GLY A 262 -35.34 37.84 11.27
N ARG A 263 -35.71 36.84 12.07
CA ARG A 263 -37.13 36.64 12.44
C ARG A 263 -37.23 35.89 13.76
N ASP A 264 -37.74 36.59 14.77
CA ASP A 264 -38.30 35.99 15.97
C ASP A 264 -39.35 34.95 15.57
N CYS A 265 -39.08 33.68 15.88
CA CYS A 265 -40.09 32.63 15.85
C CYS A 265 -40.02 31.87 17.16
N GLN A 266 -41.16 31.89 17.86
CA GLN A 266 -41.38 31.15 19.09
C GLN A 266 -41.08 29.65 18.92
N PRO A 267 -40.67 28.95 19.99
CA PRO A 267 -40.17 27.57 19.93
C PRO A 267 -41.24 26.49 19.64
N GLY A 268 -42.48 26.87 19.33
CA GLY A 268 -43.60 25.93 19.11
C GLY A 268 -43.84 25.52 17.66
N ASP A 269 -43.58 26.40 16.68
CA ASP A 269 -43.94 26.16 15.26
C ASP A 269 -42.83 25.52 14.43
N GLY A 270 -41.58 25.56 14.92
CA GLY A 270 -40.43 25.01 14.20
C GLY A 270 -40.51 23.48 14.02
N GLN A 271 -41.07 22.76 14.98
CA GLN A 271 -41.12 21.30 14.93
C GLN A 271 -42.19 20.77 13.96
N ALA A 272 -43.31 21.48 13.83
CA ALA A 272 -44.34 21.20 12.82
C ALA A 272 -43.83 21.54 11.40
N ALA A 273 -43.07 22.63 11.25
CA ALA A 273 -42.45 22.99 9.97
C ALA A 273 -41.35 21.99 9.54
N VAL A 274 -40.52 21.53 10.49
CA VAL A 274 -39.46 20.54 10.24
C VAL A 274 -40.04 19.19 9.87
N THR A 275 -41.10 18.74 10.56
CA THR A 275 -41.77 17.47 10.22
C THR A 275 -42.47 17.51 8.86
N ALA A 276 -43.06 18.66 8.48
CA ALA A 276 -43.61 18.86 7.15
C ALA A 276 -42.52 18.83 6.06
N GLN A 277 -41.37 19.46 6.31
CA GLN A 277 -40.22 19.42 5.40
C GLN A 277 -39.63 18.00 5.26
N LEU A 278 -39.49 17.26 6.36
CA LEU A 278 -39.07 15.85 6.34
C LEU A 278 -40.07 14.98 5.57
N GLY A 279 -41.38 15.23 5.71
CA GLY A 279 -42.41 14.60 4.91
C GLY A 279 -42.20 14.84 3.41
N GLN A 280 -41.96 16.09 3.02
CA GLN A 280 -41.71 16.46 1.62
C GLN A 280 -40.42 15.85 1.06
N ILE A 281 -39.35 15.77 1.87
CA ILE A 281 -38.09 15.12 1.49
C ILE A 281 -38.31 13.61 1.32
N SER A 282 -39.04 12.96 2.24
CA SER A 282 -39.33 11.53 2.14
C SER A 282 -40.14 11.19 0.89
N GLN A 283 -41.11 12.05 0.51
CA GLN A 283 -41.90 11.89 -0.70
C GLN A 283 -41.07 12.06 -1.97
N LYS A 284 -40.17 13.06 -2.01
CA LYS A 284 -39.23 13.26 -3.12
C LYS A 284 -38.23 12.11 -3.23
N TYR A 285 -37.78 11.56 -2.11
CA TYR A 285 -36.90 10.41 -2.12
C TYR A 285 -37.61 9.14 -2.59
N ALA A 286 -38.88 8.94 -2.18
CA ALA A 286 -39.71 7.84 -2.65
C ALA A 286 -39.96 7.91 -4.17
N SER A 287 -40.26 9.10 -4.72
CA SER A 287 -40.43 9.28 -6.17
C SER A 287 -39.13 9.07 -6.94
N TYR A 288 -37.99 9.53 -6.41
CA TYR A 288 -36.67 9.26 -6.97
C TYR A 288 -36.34 7.76 -7.01
N VAL A 289 -36.61 7.03 -5.91
CA VAL A 289 -36.39 5.58 -5.84
C VAL A 289 -37.32 4.83 -6.81
N ALA A 290 -38.58 5.26 -6.94
CA ALA A 290 -39.52 4.70 -7.91
C ALA A 290 -39.01 4.89 -9.35
N ALA A 291 -38.66 6.11 -9.74
CA ALA A 291 -38.10 6.40 -11.06
C ALA A 291 -36.82 5.59 -11.35
N ARG A 292 -35.95 5.43 -10.36
CA ARG A 292 -34.73 4.62 -10.50
C ARG A 292 -35.03 3.13 -10.67
N LYS A 293 -36.06 2.60 -9.98
CA LYS A 293 -36.53 1.23 -10.18
C LYS A 293 -37.10 1.03 -11.57
N ASP A 294 -37.85 2.00 -12.09
CA ASP A 294 -38.41 1.95 -13.44
C ASP A 294 -37.31 1.96 -14.51
N VAL A 295 -36.28 2.80 -14.35
CA VAL A 295 -35.11 2.81 -15.24
C VAL A 295 -34.37 1.47 -15.19
N LEU A 296 -34.16 0.91 -14.00
CA LEU A 296 -33.55 -0.42 -13.86
C LEU A 296 -34.42 -1.53 -14.47
N ALA A 297 -35.74 -1.42 -14.38
CA ALA A 297 -36.67 -2.36 -15.02
C ALA A 297 -36.61 -2.28 -16.55
N LEU A 298 -36.50 -1.08 -17.13
CA LEU A 298 -36.33 -0.89 -18.58
C LEU A 298 -34.99 -1.43 -19.08
N VAL A 299 -33.90 -1.13 -18.35
CA VAL A 299 -32.55 -1.61 -18.71
C VAL A 299 -32.44 -3.13 -18.56
N SER A 300 -33.04 -3.72 -17.53
CA SER A 300 -33.05 -5.19 -17.36
C SER A 300 -33.89 -5.89 -18.43
N ARG A 301 -34.98 -5.29 -18.91
CA ARG A 301 -35.73 -5.80 -20.08
C ARG A 301 -34.92 -5.71 -21.38
N GLN A 302 -34.11 -4.68 -21.57
CA GLN A 302 -33.21 -4.55 -22.73
C GLN A 302 -32.02 -5.51 -22.68
N GLN A 303 -31.58 -5.94 -21.49
CA GLN A 303 -30.46 -6.86 -21.30
C GLN A 303 -30.88 -8.34 -21.18
N GLN A 304 -32.16 -8.66 -21.29
CA GLN A 304 -32.61 -10.04 -21.28
C GLN A 304 -32.56 -10.60 -22.73
N PRO A 305 -31.57 -11.44 -23.10
CA PRO A 305 -31.58 -12.09 -24.40
C PRO A 305 -32.82 -12.98 -24.47
N SER A 306 -33.72 -12.61 -25.38
CA SER A 306 -34.80 -13.47 -25.86
C SER A 306 -34.17 -14.74 -26.44
N ILE A 307 -34.11 -15.80 -25.65
CA ILE A 307 -34.03 -17.16 -26.18
C ILE A 307 -35.48 -17.57 -26.46
N SER A 308 -35.97 -17.18 -27.63
CA SER A 308 -37.19 -17.75 -28.18
C SER A 308 -36.81 -18.79 -29.24
N PRO A 309 -37.39 -20.01 -29.22
CA PRO A 309 -37.13 -21.02 -30.25
C PRO A 309 -37.78 -20.61 -31.58
N PRO A 310 -37.29 -21.14 -32.72
CA PRO A 310 -37.63 -20.61 -34.03
C PRO A 310 -38.99 -21.13 -34.50
N GLY A 311 -39.77 -20.22 -35.08
CA GLY A 311 -40.89 -20.57 -35.95
C GLY A 311 -42.18 -19.84 -35.59
N GLN A 312 -42.43 -18.70 -36.23
CA GLN A 312 -43.59 -18.47 -37.11
C GLN A 312 -43.65 -17.00 -37.53
N GLN A 313 -44.32 -16.79 -38.66
CA GLN A 313 -44.18 -15.68 -39.58
C GLN A 313 -44.92 -14.40 -39.15
N ALA A 314 -44.37 -13.27 -39.61
CA ALA A 314 -45.02 -12.03 -40.07
C ALA A 314 -46.24 -11.47 -39.31
N THR A 315 -46.10 -10.24 -38.82
CA THR A 315 -46.92 -9.07 -39.25
C THR A 315 -46.20 -7.77 -38.88
N PRO A 316 -46.24 -6.72 -39.72
CA PRO A 316 -45.63 -5.43 -39.44
C PRO A 316 -46.61 -4.55 -38.63
N LEU A 317 -46.20 -4.13 -37.44
CA LEU A 317 -46.92 -3.15 -36.64
C LEU A 317 -46.09 -1.87 -36.54
N GLU A 318 -46.59 -0.88 -37.27
CA GLU A 318 -46.59 0.56 -37.03
C GLU A 318 -45.42 1.15 -36.23
N HIS A 319 -44.56 1.84 -36.97
CA HIS A 319 -43.61 2.81 -36.47
C HIS A 319 -44.40 3.97 -35.86
N VAL A 320 -44.56 3.96 -34.54
CA VAL A 320 -45.00 5.14 -33.80
C VAL A 320 -43.79 6.08 -33.71
N ASP A 321 -43.84 7.12 -34.54
CA ASP A 321 -43.05 8.34 -34.40
C ASP A 321 -43.05 8.80 -32.93
N ASN A 322 -41.91 8.70 -32.27
CA ASN A 322 -41.67 9.38 -31.01
C ASN A 322 -40.59 10.44 -31.24
N ALA A 323 -41.11 11.64 -31.47
CA ALA A 323 -40.65 12.92 -30.95
C ALA A 323 -39.15 13.09 -30.67
N ASP A 324 -38.57 13.99 -31.47
CA ASP A 324 -37.42 14.86 -31.17
C ASP A 324 -37.12 15.00 -29.67
N SER A 325 -36.23 14.15 -29.18
CA SER A 325 -35.58 14.31 -27.89
C SER A 325 -34.22 14.97 -28.12
N LYS A 326 -34.12 16.22 -27.69
CA LYS A 326 -32.94 17.11 -27.77
C LYS A 326 -31.65 16.40 -27.30
N PRO A 327 -30.46 16.82 -27.78
CA PRO A 327 -29.18 16.13 -27.56
C PRO A 327 -28.58 16.43 -26.16
N ALA A 328 -29.33 16.17 -25.09
CA ALA A 328 -28.81 16.21 -23.71
C ALA A 328 -28.21 14.86 -23.28
N ASP A 329 -28.61 13.76 -23.94
CA ASP A 329 -28.18 12.40 -23.58
C ASP A 329 -26.68 12.14 -23.87
N HIS A 330 -26.07 12.87 -24.80
CA HIS A 330 -24.65 12.71 -25.16
C HIS A 330 -23.68 13.20 -24.07
N PHE A 331 -24.12 14.04 -23.14
CA PHE A 331 -23.26 14.55 -22.08
C PHE A 331 -23.07 13.56 -20.92
N LEU A 332 -24.01 12.63 -20.71
CA LEU A 332 -23.97 11.67 -19.60
C LEU A 332 -23.36 10.31 -19.98
N ILE A 333 -23.37 9.95 -21.25
CA ILE A 333 -22.78 8.71 -21.79
C ILE A 333 -21.31 8.50 -21.34
N PRO A 334 -20.38 9.47 -21.46
CA PRO A 334 -18.99 9.24 -21.05
C PRO A 334 -18.83 9.00 -19.54
N TYR A 335 -19.69 9.57 -18.71
CA TYR A 335 -19.68 9.32 -17.26
C TYR A 335 -20.22 7.93 -16.91
N VAL A 336 -21.24 7.46 -17.62
CA VAL A 336 -21.78 6.10 -17.47
C VAL A 336 -20.75 5.07 -17.95
N GLU A 337 -20.07 5.32 -19.07
CA GLU A 337 -18.98 4.47 -19.55
C GLU A 337 -17.80 4.44 -18.57
N ALA A 338 -17.42 5.59 -18.00
CA ALA A 338 -16.39 5.67 -16.96
C ALA A 338 -16.80 4.85 -15.72
N LEU A 339 -18.04 5.00 -15.23
CA LEU A 339 -18.58 4.23 -14.11
C LEU A 339 -18.61 2.71 -14.40
N LEU A 340 -18.99 2.32 -15.62
CA LEU A 340 -18.98 0.92 -16.05
C LEU A 340 -17.55 0.37 -16.09
N SER A 341 -16.59 1.14 -16.61
CA SER A 341 -15.17 0.76 -16.64
C SER A 341 -14.62 0.58 -15.21
N ILE A 342 -14.93 1.49 -14.29
CA ILE A 342 -14.55 1.39 -12.87
C ILE A 342 -15.20 0.16 -12.23
N SER A 343 -16.48 -0.10 -12.50
CA SER A 343 -17.17 -1.29 -11.99
C SER A 343 -16.53 -2.58 -12.50
N SER A 344 -16.10 -2.61 -13.76
CA SER A 344 -15.42 -3.76 -14.36
C SER A 344 -14.05 -3.96 -13.71
N HIS A 345 -13.31 -2.87 -13.48
CA HIS A 345 -12.02 -2.91 -12.81
C HIS A 345 -12.16 -3.40 -11.36
N GLN A 346 -13.15 -2.91 -10.62
CA GLN A 346 -13.44 -3.37 -9.27
C GLN A 346 -13.77 -4.87 -9.24
N LYS A 347 -14.56 -5.38 -10.20
CA LYS A 347 -14.84 -6.83 -10.30
C LYS A 347 -13.56 -7.64 -10.54
N THR A 348 -12.69 -7.18 -11.45
CA THR A 348 -11.41 -7.86 -11.68
C THR A 348 -10.50 -7.84 -10.45
N MET A 349 -10.46 -6.72 -9.73
CA MET A 349 -9.68 -6.57 -8.50
C MET A 349 -10.20 -7.47 -7.37
N ILE A 350 -11.52 -7.58 -7.21
CA ILE A 350 -12.15 -8.49 -6.24
C ILE A 350 -11.81 -9.95 -6.58
N SER A 351 -11.87 -10.32 -7.87
CA SER A 351 -11.49 -11.66 -8.33
C SER A 351 -10.01 -11.96 -8.10
N HIS A 352 -9.13 -10.99 -8.37
CA HIS A 352 -7.70 -11.14 -8.09
C HIS A 352 -7.42 -11.27 -6.60
N LYS A 353 -8.10 -10.46 -5.76
CA LYS A 353 -8.00 -10.54 -4.30
C LYS A 353 -8.48 -11.89 -3.76
N SER A 354 -9.60 -12.42 -4.27
CA SER A 354 -10.11 -13.72 -3.84
C SER A 354 -9.14 -14.84 -4.24
N HIS A 355 -8.62 -14.82 -5.47
CA HIS A 355 -7.60 -15.76 -5.93
C HIS A 355 -6.30 -15.68 -5.10
N ALA A 356 -5.79 -14.48 -4.84
CA ALA A 356 -4.60 -14.30 -4.00
C ALA A 356 -4.85 -14.83 -2.58
N SER A 357 -6.04 -14.60 -2.01
CA SER A 357 -6.41 -15.10 -0.68
C SER A 357 -6.51 -16.62 -0.64
N THR A 358 -7.07 -17.26 -1.66
CA THR A 358 -7.16 -18.73 -1.72
C THR A 358 -5.77 -19.36 -1.88
N VAL A 359 -4.90 -18.79 -2.72
CA VAL A 359 -3.51 -19.24 -2.87
C VAL A 359 -2.74 -19.07 -1.56
N LEU A 360 -2.86 -17.93 -0.88
CA LEU A 360 -2.21 -17.70 0.42
C LEU A 360 -2.67 -18.68 1.48
N LYS A 361 -3.99 -18.94 1.56
CA LYS A 361 -4.53 -19.93 2.50
C LYS A 361 -4.01 -21.33 2.20
N LYS A 362 -4.01 -21.72 0.92
CA LYS A 362 -3.45 -23.01 0.48
C LYS A 362 -1.98 -23.13 0.88
N GLN A 363 -1.16 -22.10 0.63
CA GLN A 363 0.25 -22.09 1.02
C GLN A 363 0.44 -22.18 2.54
N VAL A 364 -0.37 -21.46 3.31
CA VAL A 364 -0.32 -21.50 4.78
C VAL A 364 -0.69 -22.90 5.28
N ASP A 365 -1.72 -23.52 4.73
CA ASP A 365 -2.14 -24.86 5.13
C ASP A 365 -1.14 -25.93 4.69
N GLU A 366 -0.53 -25.81 3.50
CA GLU A 366 0.58 -26.67 3.07
C GLU A 366 1.80 -26.52 3.99
N SER A 367 2.15 -25.30 4.39
CA SER A 367 3.25 -25.07 5.34
C SER A 367 2.96 -25.62 6.73
N ARG A 368 1.71 -25.57 7.19
CA ARG A 368 1.28 -26.21 8.45
C ARG A 368 1.41 -27.72 8.38
N GLN A 369 0.89 -28.34 7.31
CA GLN A 369 1.02 -29.79 7.11
C GLN A 369 2.48 -30.24 7.03
N ALA A 370 3.34 -29.46 6.39
CA ALA A 370 4.77 -29.74 6.35
C ALA A 370 5.40 -29.67 7.76
N LEU A 371 5.04 -28.66 8.57
CA LEU A 371 5.50 -28.55 9.95
C LEU A 371 4.99 -29.68 10.85
N ASP A 372 3.75 -30.14 10.63
CA ASP A 372 3.19 -31.27 11.37
C ASP A 372 3.93 -32.57 11.05
N ARG A 373 4.23 -32.82 9.77
CA ARG A 373 5.06 -33.97 9.35
C ARG A 373 6.46 -33.90 9.93
N LEU A 374 7.10 -32.74 9.85
CA LEU A 374 8.42 -32.53 10.48
C LEU A 374 8.34 -32.77 11.98
N ALA A 375 7.26 -32.35 12.65
CA ALA A 375 7.08 -32.57 14.08
C ALA A 375 6.94 -34.06 14.43
N GLU A 376 6.25 -34.84 13.60
CA GLU A 376 6.16 -36.30 13.72
C GLU A 376 7.51 -36.99 13.50
N GLU A 377 8.33 -36.50 12.57
CA GLU A 377 9.67 -37.02 12.30
C GLU A 377 10.73 -36.55 13.33
N SER A 378 10.44 -35.50 14.09
CA SER A 378 11.39 -34.92 15.02
C SER A 378 11.64 -35.85 16.21
N GLN A 379 12.92 -36.12 16.49
CA GLN A 379 13.33 -36.79 17.73
C GLN A 379 13.47 -35.80 18.90
N LEU A 380 13.56 -34.51 18.60
CA LEU A 380 13.75 -33.45 19.60
C LEU A 380 12.48 -33.17 20.43
N LEU A 381 11.29 -33.13 19.78
CA LEU A 381 10.04 -32.84 20.48
C LEU A 381 9.63 -33.94 21.48
N PRO A 382 9.78 -35.24 21.18
CA PRO A 382 9.53 -36.31 22.16
C PRO A 382 10.51 -36.31 23.34
N SER A 383 11.80 -35.97 23.10
CA SER A 383 12.82 -35.92 24.15
C SER A 383 12.61 -34.77 25.14
N TYR A 384 12.01 -33.67 24.69
CA TYR A 384 11.73 -32.49 25.52
C TYR A 384 10.24 -32.10 25.44
N PRO A 385 9.33 -32.91 26.03
CA PRO A 385 7.92 -32.62 26.00
C PRO A 385 7.60 -31.40 26.85
N LEU A 386 6.92 -30.42 26.26
CA LEU A 386 6.40 -29.29 27.03
C LEU A 386 5.43 -29.81 28.10
N LYS A 387 5.56 -29.31 29.33
CA LYS A 387 4.68 -29.63 30.48
C LYS A 387 3.19 -29.30 30.23
N ASN A 388 2.89 -28.62 29.13
CA ASN A 388 1.54 -28.25 28.67
C ASN A 388 1.08 -29.04 27.42
N SER A 389 1.90 -29.97 26.89
CA SER A 389 1.66 -30.69 25.64
C SER A 389 0.77 -31.94 25.79
N GLN A 390 0.49 -32.41 27.01
CA GLN A 390 -0.44 -33.54 27.17
C GLN A 390 -1.87 -33.26 26.67
N ARG A 391 -2.23 -31.99 26.42
CA ARG A 391 -3.50 -31.65 25.77
C ARG A 391 -3.50 -31.91 24.25
N TRP A 392 -2.34 -32.09 23.60
CA TRP A 392 -2.25 -32.30 22.15
C TRP A 392 -2.50 -33.74 21.70
N ARG A 393 -2.26 -34.75 22.55
CA ARG A 393 -2.54 -36.16 22.20
C ARG A 393 -3.89 -36.68 22.71
N SER A 394 -4.64 -35.88 23.48
CA SER A 394 -5.97 -36.27 23.94
C SER A 394 -7.04 -35.77 22.96
N GLY A 395 -7.37 -36.64 22.00
CA GLY A 395 -8.68 -36.79 21.38
C GLY A 395 -9.46 -35.54 21.00
N MET A 396 -9.51 -35.28 19.69
CA MET A 396 -10.78 -34.99 19.00
C MET A 396 -11.67 -33.90 19.64
N ALA A 397 -11.10 -32.76 20.03
CA ALA A 397 -11.88 -31.58 20.41
C ALA A 397 -11.97 -30.62 19.22
N LYS A 398 -13.06 -30.75 18.46
CA LYS A 398 -13.53 -29.71 17.53
C LYS A 398 -13.75 -28.40 18.31
N SER A 399 -13.42 -27.30 17.64
CA SER A 399 -13.82 -25.91 17.92
C SER A 399 -12.94 -25.09 18.89
N SER A 400 -12.08 -24.28 18.28
CA SER A 400 -11.81 -22.90 18.69
C SER A 400 -11.20 -22.21 17.47
N ASN A 401 -12.03 -21.53 16.69
CA ASN A 401 -11.65 -20.72 15.52
C ASN A 401 -10.85 -19.46 15.93
N ARG A 402 -9.71 -19.64 16.59
CA ARG A 402 -8.63 -18.66 16.57
C ARG A 402 -7.62 -19.22 15.58
N SER A 403 -7.41 -18.49 14.48
CA SER A 403 -6.38 -18.81 13.49
C SER A 403 -5.02 -18.86 14.19
N GLU A 404 -4.66 -20.03 14.70
CA GLU A 404 -3.34 -20.34 15.24
C GLU A 404 -2.36 -20.31 14.08
N GLY A 405 -1.64 -19.19 13.96
CA GLY A 405 -0.70 -18.95 12.88
C GLY A 405 0.44 -19.98 12.88
N ILE A 406 1.22 -20.01 11.81
CA ILE A 406 2.41 -20.87 11.67
C ILE A 406 3.35 -20.73 12.89
N SER A 407 3.39 -19.54 13.50
CA SER A 407 4.17 -19.28 14.72
C SER A 407 3.78 -20.15 15.93
N SER A 408 2.52 -20.56 16.08
CA SER A 408 2.12 -21.46 17.17
C SER A 408 2.68 -22.87 16.98
N HIS A 409 2.86 -23.31 15.73
CA HIS A 409 3.37 -24.63 15.38
C HIS A 409 4.91 -24.70 15.49
N ILE A 410 5.60 -23.57 15.30
CA ILE A 410 7.06 -23.48 15.45
C ILE A 410 7.47 -23.35 16.92
N ARG A 411 6.64 -22.75 17.78
CA ARG A 411 6.98 -22.48 19.18
C ARG A 411 7.48 -23.73 19.95
N PRO A 412 6.88 -24.92 19.81
CA PRO A 412 7.38 -26.13 20.46
C PRO A 412 8.82 -26.49 20.09
N TRP A 413 9.20 -26.30 18.84
CA TRP A 413 10.56 -26.57 18.36
C TRP A 413 11.58 -25.65 19.00
N VAL A 414 11.26 -24.35 19.07
CA VAL A 414 12.15 -23.36 19.71
C VAL A 414 12.36 -23.71 21.18
N MET A 415 11.28 -24.04 21.89
CA MET A 415 11.39 -24.38 23.31
C MET A 415 12.09 -25.72 23.54
N ALA A 416 11.87 -26.71 22.68
CA ALA A 416 12.58 -27.99 22.75
C ALA A 416 14.08 -27.84 22.45
N ALA A 417 14.45 -26.95 21.51
CA ALA A 417 15.85 -26.62 21.23
C ALA A 417 16.50 -25.88 22.41
N ASP A 418 15.80 -24.94 23.04
CA ASP A 418 16.29 -24.26 24.24
C ASP A 418 16.47 -25.23 25.40
N SER A 419 15.54 -26.15 25.63
CA SER A 419 15.68 -27.16 26.68
C SER A 419 16.78 -28.17 26.38
N ALA A 420 16.97 -28.56 25.11
CA ALA A 420 18.07 -29.42 24.71
C ALA A 420 19.42 -28.73 24.95
N LYS A 421 19.53 -27.44 24.60
CA LYS A 421 20.71 -26.63 24.88
C LYS A 421 21.01 -26.59 26.38
N ILE A 422 20.02 -26.31 27.22
CA ILE A 422 20.20 -26.29 28.67
C ILE A 422 20.65 -27.66 29.19
N ALA A 423 20.01 -28.75 28.76
CA ALA A 423 20.37 -30.10 29.17
C ALA A 423 21.80 -30.49 28.76
N THR A 424 22.26 -30.09 27.57
CA THR A 424 23.65 -30.32 27.16
C THR A 424 24.65 -29.51 27.99
N LEU A 425 24.29 -28.27 28.37
CA LEU A 425 25.14 -27.45 29.23
C LEU A 425 25.21 -28.02 30.66
N GLU A 426 24.09 -28.53 31.17
CA GLU A 426 24.02 -29.20 32.47
C GLU A 426 24.86 -30.48 32.47
N ALA A 427 24.72 -31.33 31.46
CA ALA A 427 25.54 -32.55 31.34
C ALA A 427 27.05 -32.24 31.26
N VAL A 428 27.44 -31.18 30.53
CA VAL A 428 28.84 -30.75 30.49
C VAL A 428 29.28 -30.24 31.86
N ALA A 429 28.47 -29.44 32.56
CA ALA A 429 28.77 -28.96 33.90
C ALA A 429 28.95 -30.12 34.90
N GLU A 430 28.06 -31.12 34.88
CA GLU A 430 28.17 -32.32 35.70
C GLU A 430 29.46 -33.12 35.42
N THR A 431 29.86 -33.25 34.14
CA THR A 431 31.12 -33.93 33.80
C THR A 431 32.36 -33.15 34.26
N ILE A 432 32.30 -31.82 34.25
CA ILE A 432 33.37 -30.96 34.74
C ILE A 432 33.47 -31.06 36.26
N GLU A 433 32.35 -30.97 36.98
CA GLU A 433 32.30 -31.12 38.44
C GLU A 433 32.77 -32.52 38.86
N GLY A 434 32.32 -33.57 38.17
CA GLY A 434 32.82 -34.93 38.39
C GLY A 434 34.32 -35.08 38.13
N GLY A 435 34.84 -34.39 37.11
CA GLY A 435 36.28 -34.31 36.83
C GLY A 435 37.06 -33.57 37.91
N GLU A 436 36.53 -32.47 38.43
CA GLU A 436 37.13 -31.69 39.53
C GLU A 436 37.20 -32.53 40.82
N VAL A 437 36.12 -33.20 41.19
CA VAL A 437 36.09 -34.12 42.34
C VAL A 437 37.08 -35.27 42.16
N ALA A 438 37.19 -35.83 40.94
CA ALA A 438 38.19 -36.86 40.65
C ALA A 438 39.63 -36.33 40.80
N LEU A 439 39.91 -35.12 40.32
CA LEU A 439 41.21 -34.47 40.47
C LEU A 439 41.55 -34.18 41.93
N GLU A 440 40.60 -33.67 42.71
CA GLU A 440 40.78 -33.48 44.16
C GLU A 440 41.11 -34.79 44.86
N ASN A 441 40.42 -35.88 44.50
CA ASN A 441 40.68 -37.20 45.06
C ASN A 441 42.07 -37.72 44.65
N CYS A 442 42.50 -37.49 43.41
CA CYS A 442 43.86 -37.78 42.97
C CYS A 442 44.90 -36.97 43.77
N ILE A 443 44.69 -35.68 43.97
CA ILE A 443 45.60 -34.83 44.77
C ILE A 443 45.68 -35.32 46.22
N LYS A 444 44.54 -35.62 46.85
CA LYS A 444 44.49 -36.21 48.20
C LYS A 444 45.25 -37.53 48.26
N SER A 445 45.09 -38.40 47.25
CA SER A 445 45.81 -39.67 47.18
C SER A 445 47.33 -39.48 47.00
N LEU A 446 47.75 -38.50 46.20
CA LEU A 446 49.17 -38.14 46.03
C LEU A 446 49.78 -37.60 47.32
N GLN A 447 49.06 -36.74 48.06
CA GLN A 447 49.51 -36.26 49.37
C GLN A 447 49.68 -37.40 50.38
N ILE A 448 48.82 -38.42 50.34
CA ILE A 448 48.98 -39.61 51.18
C ILE A 448 50.23 -40.39 50.78
N ILE A 449 50.45 -40.59 49.47
CA ILE A 449 51.64 -41.27 48.95
C ILE A 449 52.92 -40.50 49.33
N ASP A 450 52.91 -39.17 49.21
CA ASP A 450 54.02 -38.28 49.57
C ASP A 450 54.37 -38.35 51.07
N ARG A 451 53.35 -38.42 51.93
CA ARG A 451 53.51 -38.71 53.37
C ARG A 451 54.12 -40.10 53.61
N LEU A 452 53.69 -41.13 52.87
CA LEU A 452 54.23 -42.49 53.01
C LEU A 452 55.68 -42.61 52.51
N LEU A 453 56.07 -41.80 51.52
CA LEU A 453 57.44 -41.71 50.99
C LEU A 453 58.38 -40.88 51.91
N GLY A 454 57.86 -40.32 53.00
CA GLY A 454 58.65 -39.57 53.98
C GLY A 454 59.06 -38.17 53.54
N GLN A 455 58.47 -37.63 52.47
CA GLN A 455 58.76 -36.28 51.98
C GLN A 455 57.95 -35.18 52.69
N GLY A 456 56.93 -35.56 53.49
CA GLY A 456 56.08 -34.63 54.24
C GLY A 456 56.51 -34.29 55.67
N ALA A 457 57.70 -34.72 56.11
CA ALA A 457 58.19 -34.50 57.47
C ALA A 457 59.35 -33.49 57.50
N ASP A 458 59.12 -32.26 57.04
CA ASP A 458 60.03 -31.12 57.27
C ASP A 458 59.32 -29.77 57.03
N GLN A 459 58.19 -29.51 57.70
CA GLN A 459 57.71 -28.13 57.82
C GLN A 459 56.80 -27.88 59.04
N GLU A 460 57.22 -28.31 60.22
CA GLU A 460 56.68 -27.79 61.49
C GLU A 460 57.83 -27.50 62.45
N THR A 461 58.46 -26.32 62.32
CA THR A 461 59.08 -25.58 63.45
C THR A 461 59.24 -24.12 63.04
N GLY A 462 58.49 -23.24 63.71
CA GLY A 462 58.51 -21.80 63.48
C GLY A 462 57.46 -21.10 64.34
N ASP A 463 57.69 -21.16 65.64
CA ASP A 463 56.87 -20.63 66.73
C ASP A 463 56.75 -19.08 66.72
N ALA A 464 55.73 -18.60 67.47
CA ALA A 464 55.52 -17.25 68.03
C ALA A 464 54.72 -16.18 67.23
N ASP A 465 53.38 -16.25 67.33
CA ASP A 465 52.47 -15.39 68.15
C ASP A 465 52.61 -13.82 68.15
N PRO A 466 51.65 -13.03 68.71
CA PRO A 466 50.51 -12.44 68.02
C PRO A 466 50.43 -10.89 68.09
N ALA A 467 49.80 -10.24 67.10
CA ALA A 467 49.30 -8.86 67.25
C ALA A 467 48.09 -8.58 66.33
N GLN A 468 46.91 -8.50 66.95
CA GLN A 468 45.70 -7.84 66.43
C GLN A 468 45.77 -6.33 66.74
N PRO A 469 44.80 -5.47 66.35
CA PRO A 469 43.97 -5.41 65.14
C PRO A 469 43.98 -3.99 64.51
N SER A 470 43.51 -3.81 63.27
CA SER A 470 42.80 -2.55 62.93
C SER A 470 41.88 -2.70 61.73
N ASP A 471 40.63 -2.34 61.98
CA ASP A 471 39.56 -2.09 61.02
C ASP A 471 39.95 -1.09 59.92
N LYS A 472 39.45 -1.31 58.69
CA LYS A 472 38.72 -0.29 57.90
C LYS A 472 38.17 -0.87 56.58
N VAL A 473 36.85 -1.10 56.59
CA VAL A 473 35.83 -0.63 55.61
C VAL A 473 36.28 -0.38 54.16
N GLY A 474 35.70 -1.13 53.20
CA GLY A 474 35.87 -0.99 51.73
C GLY A 474 35.09 0.18 51.10
N PRO A 475 34.51 0.09 49.86
CA PRO A 475 34.73 -0.84 48.74
C PRO A 475 34.88 -0.10 47.37
N SER A 476 34.70 -0.83 46.24
CA SER A 476 34.67 -0.38 44.82
C SER A 476 36.05 -0.22 44.16
N SER A 477 36.26 -0.36 42.85
CA SER A 477 35.57 -0.94 41.69
C SER A 477 36.61 -0.95 40.55
N GLY A 478 36.42 -1.78 39.53
CA GLY A 478 36.87 -1.54 38.15
C GLY A 478 38.38 -1.55 37.83
N GLY A 479 38.82 -2.49 37.00
CA GLY A 479 40.13 -2.39 36.35
C GLY A 479 40.58 -3.64 35.60
N ALA A 480 39.98 -3.90 34.44
CA ALA A 480 40.51 -4.87 33.48
C ALA A 480 41.47 -4.16 32.52
N SER A 481 42.74 -4.58 32.49
CA SER A 481 43.60 -4.58 31.29
C SER A 481 44.86 -5.41 31.55
N VAL A 482 44.92 -6.62 30.99
CA VAL A 482 45.81 -6.99 29.87
C VAL A 482 47.29 -6.68 30.12
N GLY A 483 48.04 -7.71 30.48
CA GLY A 483 49.50 -7.73 30.50
C GLY A 483 50.03 -8.99 29.79
N LYS A 484 50.54 -8.80 28.57
CA LYS A 484 51.39 -9.73 27.81
C LYS A 484 52.73 -9.93 28.53
N GLN A 485 53.23 -11.16 28.60
CA GLN A 485 54.66 -11.51 28.63
C GLN A 485 54.80 -13.01 28.32
N SER A 486 55.22 -13.40 27.11
CA SER A 486 56.62 -13.65 26.71
C SER A 486 57.26 -14.80 27.50
N ASN A 487 57.00 -16.03 27.06
CA ASN A 487 57.57 -17.24 27.62
C ASN A 487 58.90 -17.57 26.92
N ASN A 488 60.02 -17.37 27.62
CA ASN A 488 61.34 -17.80 27.17
C ASN A 488 61.50 -19.30 27.42
N LYS A 489 61.85 -20.02 26.35
CA LYS A 489 62.11 -21.45 26.33
C LYS A 489 63.30 -21.81 27.22
N ILE A 490 63.06 -22.65 28.23
CA ILE A 490 64.09 -23.50 28.84
C ILE A 490 63.53 -24.93 28.77
N GLY A 491 64.04 -25.72 27.83
CA GLY A 491 63.68 -27.13 27.71
C GLY A 491 64.41 -27.97 28.76
N PRO A 492 63.74 -28.94 29.43
CA PRO A 492 64.43 -29.87 30.31
C PRO A 492 65.09 -31.00 29.51
N ARG A 493 66.26 -31.41 29.99
CA ARG A 493 67.07 -32.51 29.46
C ARG A 493 66.29 -33.82 29.47
N GLN A 494 66.24 -34.48 28.32
CA GLN A 494 65.77 -35.85 28.17
C GLN A 494 66.61 -36.80 29.02
N GLN A 495 66.02 -37.45 30.01
CA GLN A 495 66.58 -38.67 30.58
C GLN A 495 66.09 -39.88 29.78
N LYS A 496 67.04 -40.71 29.36
CA LYS A 496 66.84 -41.87 28.51
C LYS A 496 66.34 -43.02 29.39
N GLY A 497 65.03 -43.30 29.34
CA GLY A 497 64.48 -44.50 29.99
C GLY A 497 63.07 -44.42 30.56
N ASP A 498 62.26 -43.41 30.24
CA ASP A 498 60.90 -43.33 30.79
C ASP A 498 59.86 -43.98 29.86
N PRO A 499 59.20 -45.08 30.26
CA PRO A 499 58.21 -45.80 29.43
C PRO A 499 56.95 -44.97 29.10
N TRP A 500 56.75 -43.84 29.77
CA TRP A 500 55.60 -42.94 29.58
C TRP A 500 55.75 -41.95 28.42
N SER A 501 56.96 -41.80 27.87
CA SER A 501 57.22 -40.95 26.69
C SER A 501 56.50 -41.42 25.40
N ARG A 502 55.95 -42.64 25.42
CA ARG A 502 55.22 -43.25 24.30
C ARG A 502 53.71 -42.99 24.30
N LEU A 503 53.18 -42.31 25.34
CA LEU A 503 51.74 -42.10 25.54
C LEU A 503 51.26 -40.68 25.22
N HIS A 504 52.07 -39.86 24.54
CA HIS A 504 51.57 -38.64 23.91
C HIS A 504 51.12 -38.96 22.49
N GLY A 505 49.86 -39.35 22.37
CA GLY A 505 49.18 -39.57 21.10
C GLY A 505 48.94 -38.25 20.38
N ASN A 506 49.67 -38.01 19.29
CA ASN A 506 49.22 -37.13 18.22
C ASN A 506 48.07 -37.84 17.48
N LEU A 507 46.84 -37.64 17.94
CA LEU A 507 45.65 -37.95 17.18
C LEU A 507 45.13 -36.64 16.55
N GLY A 508 45.28 -36.55 15.23
CA GLY A 508 44.63 -35.52 14.44
C GLY A 508 45.55 -34.93 13.39
N LEU A 509 45.67 -35.60 12.25
CA LEU A 509 45.79 -35.05 10.89
C LEU A 509 45.95 -36.24 9.93
N ILE A 510 44.85 -36.96 9.70
CA ILE A 510 44.71 -37.76 8.47
C ILE A 510 44.31 -36.74 7.40
N GLY A 511 45.31 -36.26 6.67
CA GLY A 511 45.11 -35.70 5.35
C GLY A 511 44.71 -36.83 4.41
N HIS A 512 43.57 -36.65 3.73
CA HIS A 512 43.29 -37.39 2.51
C HIS A 512 44.22 -36.83 1.43
N ASP A 513 45.21 -37.61 1.02
CA ASP A 513 45.84 -37.48 -0.30
C ASP A 513 45.50 -38.72 -1.14
N GLU A 514 45.26 -38.43 -2.42
CA GLU A 514 44.70 -39.24 -3.51
C GLU A 514 45.51 -40.50 -3.87
N SER A 515 44.86 -41.56 -4.38
CA SER A 515 45.23 -42.21 -5.67
C SER A 515 44.17 -43.19 -6.18
N ASP A 516 44.01 -43.17 -7.51
CA ASP A 516 43.26 -44.01 -8.47
C ASP A 516 41.76 -43.75 -8.72
#